data_AF-A0AAV3F479-F1
#
_entry.id   AF-A0AAV3F479-F1
#
_cell.length_a   1.000
_cell.length_b   1.000
_cell.length_c   1.000
_cell.angle_alpha   90.00
_cell.angle_beta   90.00
_cell.angle_gamma   90.00
#
_symmetry.space_group_name_H-M   'P 1'
#
loop_
_entity.id
_entity.type
_entity.pdbx_description
1 polymer ?
#
loop_
_entity_poly.entity_id
_entity_poly.type
_entity_poly.pdbx_seq_one_letter_code
_entity_poly.pdbx_strand_id
1 'polypeptide(L)' 'MPKERLEEAIRKKTRLKVYQKEEIEISEYWLVLLIGSLSSASYDLKENESYEMQSEFDRVYLMTDFDAEIIRIA' A
#
# COMPACT_ATOMS: atom_id res chain seq x y z
N MET A 1 8.07 -0.40 9.77
CA MET A 1 7.74 0.99 9.34
C MET A 1 6.57 1.51 10.16
N PRO A 2 6.55 2.78 10.63
CA PRO A 2 5.41 3.33 11.37
C PRO A 2 4.16 3.51 10.47
N LYS A 3 2.96 3.27 11.01
CA LYS A 3 1.69 3.42 10.29
C LYS A 3 1.49 4.81 9.66
N GLU A 4 1.83 5.88 10.37
CA GLU A 4 1.67 7.26 9.90
C GLU A 4 2.42 7.53 8.58
N ARG A 5 3.62 6.94 8.43
CA ARG A 5 4.40 7.04 7.18
C ARG A 5 3.77 6.24 6.04
N LEU A 6 3.13 5.11 6.35
CA LEU A 6 2.39 4.31 5.37
C LEU A 6 1.20 5.09 4.81
N GLU A 7 0.42 5.69 5.71
CA GLU A 7 -0.75 6.50 5.35
C GLU A 7 -0.36 7.69 4.48
N GLU A 8 0.73 8.40 4.81
CA GLU A 8 1.22 9.50 3.99
C GLU A 8 1.65 9.04 2.58
N ALA A 9 2.29 7.87 2.47
CA ALA A 9 2.69 7.30 1.19
C ALA A 9 1.48 6.96 0.31
N ILE A 10 0.43 6.37 0.88
CA ILE A 10 -0.81 6.01 0.19
C ILE A 10 -1.54 7.28 -0.29
N ARG A 11 -1.67 8.29 0.58
CA ARG A 11 -2.31 9.57 0.24
C ARG A 11 -1.59 10.32 -0.88
N LYS A 12 -0.29 10.12 -1.08
CA LYS A 12 0.44 10.73 -2.22
C LYS A 12 0.18 10.00 -3.55
N LYS A 13 -0.36 8.78 -3.52
CA LYS A 13 -0.56 7.91 -4.70
C LYS A 13 -1.99 7.95 -5.25
N THR A 14 -2.92 8.69 -4.64
CA THR A 14 -4.34 8.83 -5.03
C THR A 14 -4.56 9.66 -6.30
N ARG A 15 -3.93 9.26 -7.42
CA ARG A 15 -4.19 9.80 -8.77
C ARG A 15 -5.13 8.90 -9.59
N LEU A 16 -6.03 8.18 -8.92
CA LEU A 16 -7.00 7.25 -9.53
C LEU A 16 -7.84 7.89 -10.65
N LYS A 17 -8.13 9.19 -10.52
CA LYS A 17 -8.86 9.99 -11.53
C LYS A 17 -8.18 10.03 -12.92
N VAL A 18 -6.90 9.68 -13.02
CA VAL A 18 -6.20 9.59 -14.32
C VAL A 18 -6.57 8.31 -15.05
N TYR A 19 -6.79 7.22 -14.31
CA TYR A 19 -7.15 5.90 -14.85
C TYR A 19 -8.65 5.74 -15.12
N GLN A 20 -9.49 6.58 -14.49
CA GLN A 20 -10.94 6.63 -14.73
C GLN A 20 -11.33 7.29 -16.07
N LYS A 21 -10.36 7.75 -16.87
CA LYS A 21 -10.61 8.49 -18.13
C LYS A 21 -10.77 7.61 -19.38
N GLU A 22 -10.42 6.33 -19.30
CA GLU A 22 -10.53 5.42 -20.44
C GLU A 22 -11.91 4.74 -20.48
N GLU A 23 -12.42 4.44 -21.68
CA GLU A 23 -13.75 3.86 -21.97
C GLU A 23 -13.96 2.45 -21.41
N ILE A 24 -13.08 1.98 -20.53
CA ILE A 24 -13.13 0.67 -19.89
C ILE A 24 -13.54 0.91 -18.43
N GLU A 25 -14.71 0.39 -18.05
CA GLU A 25 -15.20 0.44 -16.68
C GLU A 25 -14.33 -0.46 -15.80
N ILE A 26 -13.30 0.12 -15.17
CA ILE A 26 -12.47 -0.57 -14.20
C ILE A 26 -13.28 -0.70 -12.90
N SER A 27 -13.64 -1.93 -12.55
CA SER A 27 -14.49 -2.23 -11.39
C SER A 27 -13.75 -2.18 -10.06
N GLU A 28 -12.43 -2.35 -10.06
CA GLU A 28 -11.61 -2.31 -8.85
C GLU A 28 -10.23 -1.71 -9.11
N TYR A 29 -9.75 -0.90 -8.17
CA TYR A 29 -8.40 -0.35 -8.14
C TYR A 29 -7.62 -0.89 -6.96
N TRP A 30 -6.52 -1.60 -7.26
CA TRP A 30 -5.67 -2.19 -6.24
C TRP A 30 -4.36 -1.41 -6.11
N LEU A 31 -3.92 -1.20 -4.87
CA LEU A 31 -2.62 -0.64 -4.56
C LEU A 31 -1.77 -1.71 -3.87
N VAL A 32 -0.61 -2.02 -4.45
CA VAL A 32 0.39 -2.88 -3.81
C VAL A 32 1.59 -2.01 -3.42
N LEU A 33 1.93 -2.02 -2.13
CA LEU A 33 3.09 -1.33 -1.59
C LEU A 33 4.17 -2.35 -1.26
N LEU A 34 5.28 -2.23 -1.99
CA LEU A 34 6.50 -2.97 -1.75
C LEU A 34 7.36 -2.13 -0.80
N ILE A 35 7.47 -2.58 0.44
CA ILE A 35 8.35 -1.99 1.44
C ILE A 35 9.63 -2.82 1.44
N GLY A 36 10.70 -2.22 0.95
CA GLY A 36 12.03 -2.79 1.09
C GLY A 36 13.08 -1.71 1.19
N SER A 37 14.29 -2.08 1.60
CA SER A 37 15.41 -1.15 1.67
C SER A 37 16.46 -1.45 0.60
N LEU A 38 16.93 -0.39 -0.07
CA LEU A 38 18.12 -0.45 -0.93
C LEU A 38 19.43 -0.33 -0.12
N SER A 39 19.32 0.00 1.17
CA SER A 39 20.43 0.10 2.14
C SER A 39 20.22 -0.93 3.25
N SER A 40 21.19 -1.12 4.14
CA SER A 40 21.13 -2.04 5.30
C SER A 40 20.06 -1.73 6.36
N ALA A 41 19.13 -0.81 6.08
CA ALA A 41 18.02 -0.45 6.95
C ALA A 41 16.74 -1.17 6.51
N SER A 42 16.63 -2.47 6.81
CA SER A 42 15.42 -3.26 6.61
C SER A 42 14.24 -2.63 7.37
N TYR A 43 13.11 -2.45 6.68
CA TYR A 43 11.89 -1.96 7.32
C TYR A 43 11.00 -3.13 7.68
N ASP A 44 11.17 -3.68 8.88
CA ASP A 44 10.26 -4.69 9.39
C ASP A 44 8.89 -4.06 9.70
N LEU A 45 7.82 -4.79 9.38
CA LEU A 45 6.49 -4.47 9.88
C LEU A 45 6.48 -4.75 11.39
N LYS A 46 5.89 -3.84 12.16
CA LYS A 46 5.73 -4.09 13.59
C LYS A 46 4.56 -5.06 13.74
N GLU A 47 4.84 -6.29 14.13
CA GLU A 47 3.84 -7.37 14.30
C GLU A 47 2.66 -6.97 15.20
N ASN A 48 2.87 -6.04 16.14
CA ASN A 48 1.86 -5.58 17.09
C ASN A 48 1.15 -4.27 16.67
N GLU A 49 1.37 -3.76 15.45
CA GLU A 49 0.75 -2.54 14.94
C GLU A 49 -0.38 -2.87 13.95
N SER A 50 -1.59 -2.35 14.17
CA SER A 50 -2.69 -2.52 13.22
C SER A 50 -2.53 -1.54 12.05
N TYR A 51 -2.27 -2.10 10.87
CA TYR A 51 -2.13 -1.35 9.61
C TYR A 51 -3.46 -1.08 8.90
N GLU A 52 -4.60 -1.50 9.47
CA GLU A 52 -5.92 -1.22 8.89
C GLU A 52 -6.13 0.29 8.69
N MET A 53 -6.57 0.68 7.49
CA MET A 53 -6.80 2.07 7.15
C MET A 53 -7.88 2.26 6.07
N GLN A 54 -8.44 3.46 6.02
CA GLN A 54 -9.32 3.86 4.92
C GLN A 54 -8.50 4.29 3.70
N SER A 55 -8.95 3.86 2.52
CA SER A 55 -8.29 4.12 1.25
C SER A 55 -9.33 4.41 0.16
N GLU A 56 -8.94 5.19 -0.85
CA GLU A 56 -9.74 5.35 -2.08
C GLU A 56 -9.58 4.14 -3.03
N PHE A 57 -8.61 3.28 -2.76
CA PHE A 57 -8.42 2.01 -3.46
C PHE A 57 -9.33 0.95 -2.84
N ASP A 58 -9.95 0.12 -3.67
CA ASP A 58 -10.80 -0.99 -3.23
C ASP A 58 -10.01 -2.03 -2.40
N ARG A 59 -8.71 -2.15 -2.69
CA ARG A 59 -7.80 -3.05 -1.98
C ARG A 59 -6.42 -2.43 -1.84
N VAL A 60 -5.85 -2.50 -0.64
CA VAL A 60 -4.46 -2.13 -0.40
C VAL A 60 -3.71 -3.31 0.20
N TYR A 61 -2.60 -3.66 -0.43
CA TYR A 61 -1.71 -4.74 -0.02
C TYR A 61 -0.34 -4.21 0.35
N LEU A 62 0.26 -4.85 1.35
CA LEU A 62 1.61 -4.59 1.82
C LEU A 62 2.45 -5.85 1.65
N MET A 63 3.64 -5.69 1.11
CA MET A 63 4.62 -6.76 0.93
C MET A 63 5.98 -6.24 1.39
N THR A 64 6.70 -7.02 2.19
CA THR A 64 8.07 -6.69 2.61
C THR A 64 9.09 -7.33 1.69
N ASP A 65 10.34 -6.85 1.74
CA ASP A 65 11.47 -7.41 0.99
C ASP A 65 12.04 -8.70 1.59
N PHE A 66 11.87 -8.90 2.91
CA PHE A 66 12.40 -10.07 3.61
C PHE A 66 11.41 -11.23 3.73
N ASP A 67 10.11 -10.93 3.77
CA ASP A 67 9.06 -11.95 3.79
C ASP A 67 8.22 -11.86 2.52
N ALA A 68 8.02 -13.01 1.87
CA ALA A 68 7.10 -13.14 0.74
C ALA A 68 5.62 -13.03 1.16
N GLU A 69 5.37 -12.57 2.38
CA GLU A 69 4.03 -12.40 2.92
C GLU A 69 3.39 -11.14 2.37
N ILE A 70 2.18 -11.31 1.84
CA ILE A 70 1.34 -10.21 1.36
C ILE A 70 0.19 -10.08 2.35
N ILE A 71 0.13 -8.95 3.05
CA ILE A 71 -0.96 -8.64 3.96
C ILE A 71 -1.92 -7.62 3.34
N ARG A 72 -3.22 -7.78 3.57
CA ARG A 72 -4.23 -6.79 3.19
C ARG A 72 -4.42 -5.81 4.34
N ILE A 73 -4.44 -4.51 4.02
CA ILE A 73 -4.54 -3.42 5.01
C ILE A 73 -5.71 -2.45 4.77
N ALA A 74 -6.39 -2.56 3.63
CA ALA A 74 -7.66 -1.91 3.31
C ALA A 74 -8.44 -2.76 2.29
#